data_AF-A0A7U9H8M4-F1
#
_entry.id   AF-A0A7U9H8M4-F1
#
_cell.length_a   1.000
_cell.length_b   1.000
_cell.length_c   1.000
_cell.angle_alpha   90.00
_cell.angle_beta   90.00
_cell.angle_gamma   90.00
#
_symmetry.space_group_name_H-M   'P 1'
#
loop_
_entity.id
_entity.type
_entity.pdbx_description
1 polymer ?
#
loop_
_entity_poly.entity_id
_entity_poly.type
_entity_poly.pdbx_seq_one_letter_code
_entity_poly.pdbx_strand_id
1 'polypeptide(L)' 'MDGAAFPAEALAGHGFIAGTAVRCESAEWAVRCHTGYPARDVDRHDVPLLCRKFEIPLPESFEP' A
#
# COMPACT_ATOMS: atom_id res chain seq x y z
N MET A 1 -21.14 -13.23 6.87
CA MET A 1 -19.96 -12.73 6.13
C MET A 1 -19.83 -11.30 6.56
N ASP A 2 -18.94 -11.03 7.51
CA ASP A 2 -18.81 -9.71 8.10
C ASP A 2 -17.77 -8.95 7.27
N GLY A 3 -18.25 -8.06 6.40
CA GLY A 3 -17.37 -7.19 5.63
C GLY A 3 -16.83 -6.07 6.51
N ALA A 4 -15.53 -5.81 6.43
CA ALA A 4 -14.94 -4.63 7.05
C ALA A 4 -15.21 -3.40 6.18
N ALA A 5 -15.75 -2.33 6.77
CA ALA A 5 -15.89 -1.05 6.10
C ALA A 5 -14.51 -0.36 6.03
N PHE A 6 -14.13 0.10 4.84
CA PHE A 6 -12.97 0.95 4.66
C PHE A 6 -13.40 2.42 4.62
N PRO A 7 -12.62 3.33 5.23
CA PRO A 7 -12.88 4.75 5.11
C PRO A 7 -12.63 5.20 3.67
N ALA A 8 -13.32 6.27 3.21
CA ALA A 8 -13.26 6.72 1.82
C ALA A 8 -11.82 7.10 1.40
N GLU A 9 -11.04 7.63 2.35
CA GLU A 9 -9.64 7.99 2.19
C GLU A 9 -8.76 6.79 1.79
N ALA A 10 -9.17 5.57 2.15
CA ALA A 10 -8.47 4.36 1.75
C ALA A 10 -8.43 4.16 0.23
N LEU A 11 -9.42 4.70 -0.49
CA LEU A 11 -9.58 4.57 -1.94
C LEU A 11 -9.44 5.92 -2.67
N ALA A 12 -8.70 6.86 -2.07
CA ALA A 12 -8.45 8.19 -2.65
C ALA A 12 -7.22 8.22 -3.60
N GLY A 13 -6.54 7.09 -3.79
CA GLY A 13 -5.38 6.98 -4.67
C GLY A 13 -5.75 7.05 -6.15
N HIS A 14 -4.82 7.55 -6.96
CA HIS A 14 -4.96 7.63 -8.40
C HIS A 14 -3.65 7.22 -9.08
N GLY A 15 -3.75 6.58 -10.23
CA GLY A 15 -2.59 6.14 -10.99
C GLY A 15 -2.91 5.93 -12.46
N PHE A 16 -1.92 5.44 -13.20
CA PHE A 16 -2.05 5.11 -14.62
C PHE A 16 -1.56 3.70 -14.89
N ILE A 17 -2.35 2.92 -15.64
CA ILE A 17 -1.95 1.62 -16.18
C ILE A 17 -2.00 1.74 -17.70
N ALA A 18 -0.85 1.61 -18.36
CA ALA A 18 -0.72 1.76 -19.81
C ALA A 18 -1.39 3.05 -20.35
N GLY A 19 -1.23 4.17 -19.63
CA GLY A 19 -1.83 5.47 -19.99
C GLY A 19 -3.32 5.63 -19.60
N THR A 20 -3.97 4.59 -19.06
CA THR A 20 -5.35 4.67 -18.59
C THR A 20 -5.37 5.09 -17.12
N ALA A 21 -6.08 6.18 -16.81
CA ALA A 21 -6.26 6.64 -15.43
C ALA A 21 -7.14 5.67 -14.63
N VAL A 22 -6.73 5.33 -13.42
CA VAL A 22 -7.46 4.45 -12.51
C VAL A 22 -7.52 5.04 -11.10
N ARG A 23 -8.57 4.69 -10.35
CA ARG A 23 -8.63 4.88 -8.90
C ARG A 23 -8.04 3.63 -8.23
N CYS A 24 -7.28 3.85 -7.16
CA CYS A 24 -6.64 2.78 -6.39
C CYS A 24 -6.63 3.15 -4.90
N GLU A 25 -6.09 2.27 -4.08
CA GLU A 25 -5.81 2.59 -2.69
C GLU A 25 -4.85 3.78 -2.57
N SER A 26 -4.98 4.55 -1.47
CA SER A 26 -3.95 5.54 -1.13
C SER A 26 -2.63 4.82 -0.84
N ALA A 27 -1.50 5.50 -1.04
CA ALA A 27 -0.19 4.89 -0.84
C ALA A 27 0.02 4.43 0.62
N GLU A 28 -0.49 5.20 1.59
CA GLU A 28 -0.48 4.85 3.01
C GLU A 28 -1.32 3.59 3.30
N TRP A 29 -2.45 3.45 2.63
CA TRP A 29 -3.31 2.27 2.76
C TRP A 29 -2.71 1.03 2.07
N ALA A 30 -2.04 1.18 0.93
CA ALA A 30 -1.27 0.09 0.31
C ALA A 30 -0.22 -0.47 1.28
N VAL A 31 0.55 0.38 1.95
CA VAL A 31 1.52 -0.03 2.98
C VAL A 31 0.81 -0.69 4.16
N ARG A 32 -0.26 -0.07 4.69
CA ARG A 32 -1.00 -0.60 5.84
C ARG A 32 -1.59 -1.99 5.59
N CYS A 33 -2.02 -2.28 4.36
CA CYS A 33 -2.55 -3.60 4.01
C CYS A 33 -1.50 -4.71 4.14
N HIS A 34 -0.20 -4.39 4.18
CA HIS A 34 0.89 -5.37 4.28
C HIS A 34 1.45 -5.54 5.70
N THR A 35 0.92 -4.82 6.70
CA THR A 35 1.35 -4.94 8.10
C THR A 35 0.51 -5.94 8.91
N GLY A 36 -0.54 -6.51 8.31
CA GLY A 36 -1.45 -7.46 8.96
C GLY A 36 -1.03 -8.94 8.87
N TYR A 37 0.07 -9.25 8.19
CA TYR A 37 0.55 -10.62 7.98
C TYR A 37 2.08 -10.66 7.85
N PRO A 38 2.74 -11.82 8.04
CA PRO A 38 4.18 -11.95 7.83
C PRO A 38 4.57 -11.59 6.40
N ALA A 39 5.50 -10.65 6.25
CA ALA A 39 5.96 -10.20 4.94
C ALA A 39 6.44 -11.39 4.08
N ARG A 40 6.00 -11.43 2.83
CA ARG A 40 6.52 -12.34 1.80
C ARG A 40 7.74 -11.70 1.14
N ASP A 41 8.44 -12.46 0.30
CA ASP A 41 9.63 -11.95 -0.39
C ASP A 41 9.31 -10.76 -1.32
N VAL A 42 8.14 -10.79 -1.97
CA VAL A 42 7.65 -9.67 -2.78
C VAL A 42 7.36 -8.44 -1.93
N ASP A 43 6.78 -8.61 -0.74
CA ASP A 43 6.45 -7.49 0.14
C ASP A 43 7.74 -6.84 0.68
N ARG A 44 8.75 -7.66 1.03
CA ARG A 44 10.08 -7.20 1.45
C ARG A 44 10.79 -6.37 0.36
N HIS A 45 10.51 -6.64 -0.90
CA HIS A 45 11.05 -5.85 -2.01
C HIS A 45 10.22 -4.59 -2.29
N ASP A 46 8.90 -4.75 -2.41
CA ASP A 46 8.01 -3.73 -2.96
C ASP A 46 7.62 -2.65 -1.94
N VAL A 47 7.42 -3.00 -0.66
CA VAL A 47 7.01 -2.03 0.37
C VAL A 47 8.08 -0.94 0.58
N PRO A 48 9.39 -1.25 0.70
CA PRO A 48 10.41 -0.20 0.76
C PRO A 48 10.44 0.72 -0.46
N LEU A 49 10.22 0.19 -1.66
CA LEU A 49 10.18 0.99 -2.88
C LEU A 49 8.95 1.90 -2.92
N LEU A 50 7.80 1.40 -2.49
CA LEU A 50 6.56 2.16 -2.35
C LEU A 50 6.74 3.30 -1.34
N CYS A 51 7.25 2.98 -0.14
CA CYS A 51 7.54 3.95 0.91
C CYS A 51 8.47 5.06 0.41
N ARG A 52 9.56 4.70 -0.29
CA ARG A 52 10.48 5.68 -0.88
C ARG A 52 9.81 6.57 -1.93
N LYS A 53 8.98 5.99 -2.80
CA LYS A 53 8.32 6.73 -3.89
C LYS A 53 7.33 7.79 -3.37
N PHE A 54 6.63 7.48 -2.29
CA PHE A 54 5.59 8.33 -1.72
C PHE A 54 6.00 9.02 -0.41
N GLU A 55 7.28 8.95 -0.05
CA GLU A 55 7.85 9.58 1.16
C GLU A 55 7.15 9.13 2.46
N ILE A 56 6.74 7.86 2.50
CA ILE A 56 6.08 7.25 3.66
C ILE A 56 7.16 6.61 4.57
N PRO A 57 7.09 6.77 5.90
CA PRO A 57 7.97 6.06 6.82
C PRO A 57 7.87 4.54 6.63
N LEU A 58 9.02 3.87 6.61
CA LEU A 58 9.07 2.42 6.49
C LEU A 58 8.55 1.77 7.78
N PRO A 59 7.60 0.81 7.73
CA PRO A 59 7.19 0.09 8.92
C PRO A 59 8.30 -0.83 9.43
N GLU A 60 8.37 -1.01 10.75
CA GLU A 60 9.37 -1.87 11.43
C GLU A 60 9.46 -3.29 10.86
N SER A 61 8.32 -3.86 10.42
CA SER A 61 8.26 -5.20 9.81
C SER A 61 9.01 -5.31 8.46
N PHE A 62 9.50 -4.20 7.91
CA PHE A 62 10.23 -4.11 6.66
C PHE A 62 11.61 -3.45 6.83
N GLU A 63 12.04 -3.14 8.05
CA GLU A 63 13.42 -2.74 8.33
C GLU A 63 14.40 -3.92 8.11
N PRO A 64 15.65 -3.64 7.67
CA PRO A 64 16.64 -4.67 7.33
C PRO A 64 17.19 -5.47 8.52
#